data_AF-A2YTG3-F1
#
_entry.id   AF-A2YTG3-F1
#
_cell.length_a   1.000
_cell.length_b   1.000
_cell.length_c   1.000
_cell.angle_alpha   90.00
_cell.angle_beta   90.00
_cell.angle_gamma   90.00
#
_symmetry.space_group_name_H-M   'P 1'
#
loop_
_entity.id
_entity.type
_entity.pdbx_description
1 polymer ?
#
loop_
_entity_poly.entity_id
_entity_poly.type
_entity_poly.pdbx_seq_one_letter_code
_entity_poly.pdbx_strand_id
1 'polypeptide(L)'
;MGDHEARGDDFEKKAEKKLSGWGIFGSKYEDAADLFDKGANSFKLAKNWSRAAQVYIKIANCHLKGDSKHEAASAYVEAANCYKKFSPQEAAQALNQAVDLFLEIGRLNMAARYCKDIGEIYHQEQDLEKASDYLEKSADLFDSEGQSSQSNSIKQKVAEIAAQLEQ
;
A
#
# COMPACT_ATOMS: atom_id res chain seq x y z
N MET A 1 1.65 4.31 26.58
CA MET A 1 2.26 4.16 25.24
C MET A 1 3.27 3.02 25.18
N GLY A 2 4.22 2.90 26.13
CA GLY A 2 5.24 1.83 26.09
C GLY A 2 4.73 0.37 26.13
N ASP A 3 3.58 0.09 26.76
CA ASP A 3 3.02 -1.28 26.81
C ASP A 3 2.60 -1.79 25.42
N HIS A 4 2.09 -0.92 24.54
CA HIS A 4 1.72 -1.32 23.18
C HIS A 4 2.93 -1.50 22.26
N GLU A 5 3.96 -0.66 22.38
CA GLU A 5 5.20 -0.85 21.59
C GLU A 5 5.92 -2.13 21.98
N ALA A 6 6.05 -2.42 23.28
CA ALA A 6 6.67 -3.65 23.76
C ALA A 6 5.92 -4.91 23.29
N ARG A 7 4.58 -4.88 23.26
CA ARG A 7 3.77 -5.95 22.66
C ARG A 7 4.02 -6.08 21.16
N GLY A 8 4.13 -4.95 20.45
CA GLY A 8 4.50 -4.92 19.05
C GLY A 8 5.81 -5.65 18.78
N ASP A 9 6.87 -5.30 19.52
CA ASP A 9 8.19 -5.93 19.39
C ASP A 9 8.17 -7.42 19.76
N ASP A 10 7.39 -7.84 20.78
CA ASP A 10 7.26 -9.25 21.15
C ASP A 10 6.60 -10.08 20.03
N PHE A 11 5.52 -9.57 19.43
CA PHE A 11 4.87 -10.22 18.30
C PHE A 11 5.78 -10.29 17.08
N GLU A 12 6.49 -9.22 16.75
CA GLU A 12 7.43 -9.18 15.62
C GLU A 12 8.56 -10.22 15.82
N LYS A 13 9.15 -10.30 17.01
CA LYS A 13 10.16 -11.33 17.34
C LYS A 13 9.62 -12.75 17.20
N LYS A 14 8.37 -12.99 17.62
CA LYS A 14 7.72 -14.31 17.47
C LYS A 14 7.50 -14.66 16.00
N ALA A 15 7.07 -13.70 15.18
CA ALA A 15 6.91 -13.88 13.74
C ALA A 15 8.25 -14.19 13.05
N GLU A 16 9.33 -13.48 13.40
CA GLU A 16 10.67 -13.73 12.84
C GLU A 16 11.23 -15.11 13.23
N LYS A 17 10.94 -15.57 14.46
CA LYS A 17 11.26 -16.95 14.88
C LYS A 17 10.49 -17.98 14.08
N LYS A 18 9.22 -17.72 13.74
CA LYS A 18 8.42 -18.60 12.86
C LYS A 18 9.01 -18.68 11.46
N LEU A 19 9.44 -17.54 10.89
CA LEU A 19 10.05 -17.50 9.56
C LEU A 19 11.41 -18.22 9.48
N SER A 20 12.21 -18.17 10.55
CA SER A 20 13.52 -18.84 10.64
C SER A 20 13.45 -20.31 11.05
N GLY A 21 12.30 -20.79 11.53
CA GLY A 21 12.08 -22.18 11.91
C GLY A 21 12.03 -23.14 10.71
N TRP A 22 12.49 -24.39 10.93
CA TRP A 22 12.42 -25.51 9.98
C TRP A 22 10.98 -26.07 9.90
N GLY A 23 10.03 -25.26 9.43
CA GLY A 23 8.63 -25.66 9.21
C GLY A 23 8.32 -25.86 7.72
N ILE A 24 7.30 -26.68 7.43
CA ILE A 24 6.79 -26.95 6.07
C ILE A 24 6.52 -25.61 5.37
N PHE A 25 7.05 -25.47 4.15
CA PHE A 25 7.33 -24.18 3.50
C PHE A 25 6.11 -23.26 3.24
N GLY A 26 4.86 -23.72 3.39
CA GLY A 26 3.66 -22.90 3.18
C GLY A 26 3.11 -22.24 4.45
N SER A 27 2.80 -23.04 5.49
CA SER A 27 2.06 -22.55 6.67
C SER A 27 2.84 -21.57 7.54
N LYS A 28 4.17 -21.56 7.45
CA LYS A 28 5.01 -20.66 8.26
C LYS A 28 4.85 -19.18 7.89
N TYR A 29 4.50 -18.88 6.64
CA TYR A 29 4.32 -17.49 6.20
C TYR A 29 2.98 -16.92 6.67
N GLU A 30 1.92 -17.72 6.64
CA GLU A 30 0.61 -17.37 7.20
C GLU A 30 0.70 -17.17 8.72
N ASP A 31 1.28 -18.15 9.44
CA ASP A 31 1.53 -18.04 10.89
C ASP A 31 2.32 -16.75 11.26
N ALA A 32 3.32 -16.40 10.45
CA ALA A 32 4.13 -15.22 10.66
C ALA A 32 3.36 -13.93 10.34
N ALA A 33 2.56 -13.92 9.27
CA ALA A 33 1.71 -12.79 8.91
C ALA A 33 0.71 -12.46 10.04
N ASP A 34 0.06 -13.46 10.62
CA ASP A 34 -0.86 -13.29 11.75
C ASP A 34 -0.20 -12.68 12.99
N LEU A 35 1.04 -13.09 13.27
CA LEU A 35 1.81 -12.53 14.38
C LEU A 35 2.25 -11.10 14.06
N PHE A 36 2.73 -10.85 12.84
CA PHE A 36 3.06 -9.50 12.42
C PHE A 36 1.84 -8.57 12.44
N ASP A 37 0.63 -9.02 12.07
CA ASP A 37 -0.58 -8.19 12.10
C ASP A 37 -0.92 -7.75 13.54
N LYS A 38 -0.83 -8.66 14.51
CA LYS A 38 -0.94 -8.31 15.94
C LYS A 38 0.12 -7.30 16.37
N GLY A 39 1.34 -7.43 15.85
CA GLY A 39 2.43 -6.49 16.06
C GLY A 39 2.14 -5.10 15.48
N ALA A 40 1.75 -5.04 14.20
CA ALA A 40 1.40 -3.82 13.49
C ALA A 40 0.24 -3.08 14.18
N ASN A 41 -0.81 -3.79 14.58
CA ASN A 41 -1.93 -3.22 15.33
C ASN A 41 -1.48 -2.65 16.68
N SER A 42 -0.56 -3.32 17.38
CA SER A 42 0.02 -2.80 18.62
C SER A 42 0.81 -1.51 18.37
N PHE A 43 1.62 -1.43 17.31
CA PHE A 43 2.31 -0.20 16.91
C PHE A 43 1.34 0.92 16.50
N LYS A 44 0.23 0.62 15.81
CA LYS A 44 -0.83 1.60 15.50
C LYS A 44 -1.45 2.17 16.78
N LEU A 45 -1.76 1.33 17.77
CA LEU A 45 -2.28 1.77 19.08
C LEU A 45 -1.27 2.63 19.85
N ALA A 46 0.03 2.37 19.69
CA ALA A 46 1.09 3.22 20.20
C ALA A 46 1.29 4.52 19.40
N LYS A 47 0.63 4.67 18.24
CA LYS A 47 0.85 5.73 17.24
C LYS A 47 2.26 5.73 16.64
N ASN A 48 2.95 4.59 16.71
CA ASN A 48 4.25 4.39 16.08
C ASN A 48 4.05 3.99 14.61
N TRP A 49 3.65 4.96 13.79
CA TRP A 49 3.30 4.75 12.38
C TRP A 49 4.47 4.22 11.55
N SER A 50 5.70 4.63 11.87
CA SER A 50 6.90 4.17 11.18
C SER A 50 7.11 2.67 11.39
N ARG A 51 7.04 2.18 12.64
CA ARG A 51 7.15 0.75 12.93
C ARG A 51 5.97 -0.04 12.37
N ALA A 52 4.75 0.47 12.49
CA ALA A 52 3.57 -0.18 11.90
C ALA A 52 3.73 -0.37 10.38
N ALA A 53 4.17 0.67 9.65
CA ALA A 53 4.39 0.60 8.21
C ALA A 53 5.43 -0.49 7.86
N GLN A 54 6.57 -0.50 8.53
CA GLN A 54 7.62 -1.50 8.31
C GLN A 54 7.12 -2.93 8.55
N VAL A 55 6.30 -3.14 9.57
CA VAL A 55 5.71 -4.46 9.85
C VAL A 55 4.69 -4.85 8.78
N TYR A 56 3.87 -3.93 8.27
CA TYR A 56 2.97 -4.23 7.15
C TYR A 56 3.73 -4.62 5.87
N ILE A 57 4.90 -4.04 5.61
CA ILE A 57 5.77 -4.52 4.53
C ILE A 57 6.25 -5.96 4.78
N LYS A 58 6.54 -6.34 6.03
CA LYS A 58 6.84 -7.75 6.38
C LYS A 58 5.64 -8.67 6.16
N ILE A 59 4.42 -8.24 6.50
CA ILE A 59 3.18 -8.97 6.24
C ILE A 59 2.99 -9.19 4.73
N ALA A 60 3.13 -8.13 3.93
CA ALA A 60 3.02 -8.22 2.48
C ALA A 60 4.00 -9.25 1.90
N ASN A 61 5.27 -9.22 2.34
CA ASN A 61 6.28 -10.20 1.93
C ASN A 61 5.95 -11.64 2.36
N CYS A 62 5.31 -11.84 3.51
CA CYS A 62 4.84 -13.17 3.93
C CYS A 62 3.76 -13.68 2.97
N HIS A 63 2.76 -12.84 2.66
CA HIS A 63 1.71 -13.20 1.71
C HIS A 63 2.25 -13.46 0.30
N LEU A 64 3.22 -12.68 -0.19
CA LEU A 64 3.87 -12.97 -1.48
C LEU A 64 4.58 -14.33 -1.48
N LYS A 65 5.28 -14.68 -0.39
CA LYS A 65 5.92 -16.00 -0.26
C LYS A 65 4.92 -17.14 -0.10
N GLY A 66 3.71 -16.84 0.39
CA GLY A 66 2.57 -17.76 0.45
C GLY A 66 1.69 -17.75 -0.80
N ASP A 67 2.07 -17.04 -1.87
CA ASP A 67 1.31 -16.86 -3.13
C ASP A 67 -0.09 -16.23 -2.95
N SER A 68 -0.26 -15.43 -1.90
CA SER A 68 -1.50 -14.69 -1.56
C SER A 68 -1.39 -13.23 -2.03
N LYS A 69 -1.43 -12.99 -3.34
CA LYS A 69 -1.18 -11.65 -3.93
C LYS A 69 -2.19 -10.59 -3.51
N HIS A 70 -3.45 -10.96 -3.29
CA HIS A 70 -4.50 -10.02 -2.88
C HIS A 70 -4.25 -9.49 -1.46
N GLU A 71 -3.87 -10.39 -0.57
CA GLU A 71 -3.53 -10.13 0.83
C GLU A 71 -2.22 -9.32 0.91
N ALA A 72 -1.24 -9.64 0.06
CA ALA A 72 -0.01 -8.85 -0.07
C ALA A 72 -0.29 -7.40 -0.49
N ALA A 73 -1.10 -7.20 -1.53
CA ALA A 73 -1.51 -5.87 -1.98
C ALA A 73 -2.23 -5.09 -0.89
N SER A 74 -3.15 -5.75 -0.16
CA SER A 74 -3.87 -5.13 0.96
C SER A 74 -2.93 -4.71 2.10
N ALA A 75 -1.91 -5.51 2.41
CA ALA A 75 -0.90 -5.16 3.40
C ALA A 75 -0.04 -3.97 2.95
N TYR A 76 0.32 -3.86 1.67
CA TYR A 76 0.99 -2.68 1.14
C TYR A 76 0.12 -1.41 1.25
N VAL A 77 -1.19 -1.51 1.05
CA VAL A 77 -2.12 -0.39 1.27
C VAL A 77 -2.14 0.04 2.74
N GLU A 78 -2.14 -0.90 3.69
CA GLU A 78 -2.05 -0.58 5.11
C GLU A 78 -0.70 0.06 5.48
N ALA A 79 0.40 -0.40 4.87
CA ALA A 79 1.70 0.26 5.01
C ALA A 79 1.65 1.70 4.50
N ALA A 80 1.07 1.92 3.31
CA ALA A 80 0.90 3.25 2.75
C ALA A 80 0.04 4.17 3.63
N ASN A 81 -1.04 3.66 4.21
CA ASN A 81 -1.88 4.41 5.15
C ASN A 81 -1.11 4.89 6.39
N CYS A 82 -0.13 4.10 6.84
CA CYS A 82 0.79 4.49 7.90
C CYS A 82 1.81 5.52 7.40
N TYR A 83 2.42 5.31 6.23
CA TYR A 83 3.37 6.24 5.63
C TYR A 83 2.77 7.61 5.33
N LYS A 84 1.50 7.71 4.89
CA LYS A 84 0.78 8.98 4.65
C LYS A 84 0.80 9.92 5.85
N LYS A 85 1.10 9.43 7.07
CA LYS A 85 1.20 10.25 8.29
C LYS A 85 2.52 11.01 8.44
N PHE A 86 3.59 10.59 7.76
CA PHE A 86 4.91 11.17 7.96
C PHE A 86 5.81 11.19 6.71
N SER A 87 5.49 10.42 5.68
CA SER A 87 6.28 10.29 4.45
C SER A 87 5.39 9.99 3.24
N PRO A 88 4.95 11.02 2.50
CA PRO A 88 4.13 10.86 1.30
C PRO A 88 4.82 10.01 0.20
N GLN A 89 6.14 10.14 0.04
CA GLN A 89 6.91 9.43 -0.97
C GLN A 89 6.88 7.91 -0.74
N GLU A 90 7.16 7.44 0.47
CA GLU A 90 7.07 6.02 0.83
C GLU A 90 5.64 5.51 0.76
N ALA A 91 4.64 6.36 1.03
CA ALA A 91 3.25 5.99 0.83
C ALA A 91 2.94 5.73 -0.66
N ALA A 92 3.40 6.60 -1.56
CA ALA A 92 3.26 6.42 -3.00
C ALA A 92 3.96 5.13 -3.47
N GLN A 93 5.17 4.86 -2.97
CA GLN A 93 5.90 3.63 -3.30
C GLN A 93 5.16 2.36 -2.83
N ALA A 94 4.67 2.36 -1.60
CA ALA A 94 3.90 1.23 -1.06
C ALA A 94 2.58 1.03 -1.84
N LEU A 95 1.86 2.10 -2.18
CA LEU A 95 0.68 2.02 -3.04
C LEU A 95 1.03 1.49 -4.43
N ASN A 96 2.17 1.87 -5.01
CA ASN A 96 2.56 1.37 -6.33
C ASN A 96 2.79 -0.15 -6.31
N GLN A 97 3.40 -0.69 -5.24
CA GLN A 97 3.50 -2.15 -5.05
C GLN A 97 2.12 -2.81 -4.98
N ALA A 98 1.15 -2.19 -4.31
CA ALA A 98 -0.23 -2.69 -4.28
C ALA A 98 -0.89 -2.64 -5.67
N VAL A 99 -0.72 -1.55 -6.42
CA VAL A 99 -1.22 -1.38 -7.79
C VAL A 99 -0.71 -2.49 -8.69
N ASP A 100 0.61 -2.73 -8.69
CA ASP A 100 1.23 -3.75 -9.55
C ASP A 100 0.65 -5.14 -9.27
N LEU A 101 0.47 -5.49 -7.99
CA LEU A 101 -0.15 -6.75 -7.60
C LEU A 101 -1.63 -6.83 -7.99
N PHE A 102 -2.41 -5.76 -7.78
CA PHE A 102 -3.82 -5.74 -8.19
C PHE A 102 -3.99 -5.86 -9.70
N LEU A 103 -3.11 -5.25 -10.49
CA LEU A 103 -3.09 -5.43 -11.94
C LEU A 103 -2.77 -6.87 -12.32
N GLU A 104 -1.78 -7.49 -11.68
CA GLU A 104 -1.38 -8.87 -11.94
C GLU A 104 -2.53 -9.87 -11.72
N ILE A 105 -3.35 -9.64 -10.68
CA ILE A 105 -4.53 -10.49 -10.38
C ILE A 105 -5.83 -10.01 -11.02
N GLY A 106 -5.78 -9.05 -11.95
CA GLY A 106 -6.95 -8.57 -12.71
C GLY A 106 -7.95 -7.74 -11.91
N ARG A 107 -7.58 -7.20 -10.74
CA ARG A 107 -8.42 -6.32 -9.91
C ARG A 107 -8.28 -4.86 -10.34
N LEU A 108 -8.61 -4.58 -11.60
CA LEU A 108 -8.41 -3.27 -12.26
C LEU A 108 -9.04 -2.11 -11.49
N ASN A 109 -10.23 -2.31 -10.90
CA ASN A 109 -10.88 -1.32 -10.05
C ASN A 109 -10.08 -0.89 -8.83
N MET A 110 -9.38 -1.83 -8.19
CA MET A 110 -8.54 -1.52 -7.02
C MET A 110 -7.27 -0.80 -7.48
N ALA A 111 -6.65 -1.29 -8.56
CA ALA A 111 -5.50 -0.64 -9.17
C ALA A 111 -5.80 0.81 -9.57
N ALA A 112 -6.94 1.06 -10.23
CA ALA A 112 -7.37 2.40 -10.63
C ALA A 112 -7.51 3.35 -9.43
N ARG A 113 -8.15 2.89 -8.34
CA ARG A 113 -8.30 3.66 -7.10
C ARG A 113 -6.95 4.03 -6.50
N TYR A 114 -6.01 3.09 -6.40
CA TYR A 114 -4.70 3.37 -5.81
C TYR A 114 -3.77 4.17 -6.75
N CYS A 115 -3.89 4.04 -8.07
CA CYS A 115 -3.26 4.97 -9.01
C CYS A 115 -3.72 6.41 -8.77
N LYS A 116 -5.03 6.62 -8.55
CA LYS A 116 -5.58 7.94 -8.22
C LYS A 116 -4.97 8.47 -6.93
N ASP A 117 -4.93 7.66 -5.87
CA ASP A 117 -4.33 8.04 -4.59
C ASP A 117 -2.85 8.44 -4.73
N ILE A 118 -2.07 7.71 -5.54
CA ILE A 118 -0.67 8.05 -5.82
C ILE A 118 -0.57 9.39 -6.55
N GLY A 119 -1.40 9.61 -7.57
CA GLY A 119 -1.45 10.88 -8.29
C GLY A 119 -1.82 12.05 -7.37
N GLU A 120 -2.75 11.86 -6.44
CA GLU A 120 -3.12 12.86 -5.44
C GLU A 120 -1.99 13.14 -4.44
N ILE A 121 -1.18 12.14 -4.08
CA ILE A 121 0.05 12.34 -3.28
C ILE A 121 1.05 13.23 -4.03
N TYR A 122 1.38 12.89 -5.28
CA TYR A 122 2.34 13.68 -6.05
C TYR A 122 1.86 15.10 -6.33
N HIS A 123 0.55 15.27 -6.54
CA HIS A 123 -0.05 16.60 -6.69
C HIS A 123 0.14 17.45 -5.42
N GLN A 124 -0.04 16.87 -4.23
CA GLN A 124 0.21 17.55 -2.96
C GLN A 124 1.69 17.93 -2.78
N GLU A 125 2.61 17.07 -3.23
CA GLU A 125 4.04 17.32 -3.22
C GLU A 125 4.51 18.25 -4.36
N GLN A 126 3.59 18.78 -5.17
CA GLN A 126 3.85 19.66 -6.33
C GLN A 126 4.68 19.01 -7.45
N ASP A 127 4.77 17.67 -7.47
CA ASP A 127 5.31 16.89 -8.57
C ASP A 127 4.19 16.66 -9.60
N LEU A 128 3.87 17.73 -10.33
CA LEU A 128 2.73 17.79 -11.25
C LEU A 128 2.86 16.80 -12.42
N GLU A 129 4.07 16.54 -12.90
CA GLU A 129 4.33 15.57 -13.96
C GLU A 129 3.93 14.16 -13.51
N LYS A 130 4.47 13.68 -12.38
CA LYS A 130 4.09 12.36 -11.85
C LYS A 130 2.62 12.31 -11.44
N ALA A 131 2.09 13.40 -10.90
CA ALA A 131 0.67 13.47 -10.57
C ALA A 131 -0.19 13.19 -11.82
N SER A 132 0.13 13.85 -12.94
CA SER A 132 -0.54 13.64 -14.22
C SER A 132 -0.44 12.20 -14.69
N ASP A 133 0.77 11.62 -14.73
CA ASP A 133 1.00 10.24 -15.19
C ASP A 133 0.13 9.21 -14.44
N TYR A 134 0.10 9.29 -13.10
CA TYR A 134 -0.67 8.35 -12.29
C TYR A 134 -2.19 8.59 -12.38
N LEU A 135 -2.63 9.84 -12.53
CA LEU A 135 -4.04 10.17 -12.72
C LEU A 135 -4.53 9.70 -14.10
N GLU A 136 -3.75 9.86 -15.16
CA GLU A 136 -4.06 9.32 -16.48
C GLU A 136 -4.19 7.79 -16.45
N LYS A 137 -3.20 7.10 -15.86
CA LYS A 137 -3.26 5.64 -15.66
C LYS A 137 -4.52 5.22 -14.89
N SER A 138 -4.92 6.01 -13.89
CA SER A 138 -6.16 5.75 -13.14
C SER A 138 -7.41 5.91 -14.02
N ALA A 139 -7.49 6.98 -14.81
CA ALA A 139 -8.62 7.24 -15.70
C ALA A 139 -8.78 6.14 -16.76
N ASP A 140 -7.67 5.72 -17.37
CA ASP A 140 -7.67 4.65 -18.38
C ASP A 140 -8.17 3.32 -17.81
N LEU A 141 -7.74 2.97 -16.59
CA LEU A 141 -8.21 1.77 -15.90
C LEU A 141 -9.71 1.87 -15.59
N PHE A 142 -10.21 3.01 -15.11
CA PHE A 142 -11.64 3.19 -14.86
C PHE A 142 -12.47 3.11 -16.15
N ASP A 143 -11.99 3.65 -17.26
CA ASP A 143 -12.66 3.52 -18.57
C ASP A 143 -12.68 2.08 -19.06
N SER A 144 -11.59 1.33 -18.88
CA SER A 144 -11.53 -0.09 -19.25
C SER A 144 -12.57 -0.94 -18.49
N GLU A 145 -12.92 -0.53 -17.27
CA GLU A 145 -13.94 -1.15 -16.43
C GLU A 145 -15.35 -0.53 -16.61
N GLY A 146 -15.53 0.34 -17.61
CA GLY A 146 -16.81 0.99 -17.93
C GLY A 146 -17.25 2.08 -16.94
N GLN A 147 -16.36 2.57 -16.08
CA GLN A 147 -16.64 3.62 -15.09
C GLN A 147 -16.32 5.02 -15.60
N SER A 148 -16.94 5.39 -16.71
CA SER A 148 -16.66 6.66 -17.42
C SER A 148 -16.91 7.91 -16.57
N SER A 149 -17.82 7.89 -15.60
CA SER A 149 -18.03 9.02 -14.68
C SER A 149 -16.78 9.32 -13.84
N GLN A 150 -16.14 8.28 -13.32
CA GLN A 150 -14.94 8.41 -12.50
C GLN A 150 -13.73 8.79 -13.35
N SER A 151 -13.59 8.16 -14.52
CA SER A 151 -12.56 8.54 -15.51
C SER A 151 -12.68 10.01 -15.91
N ASN A 152 -13.88 10.48 -16.31
CA ASN A 152 -14.09 11.87 -16.73
C ASN A 152 -13.72 12.87 -15.62
N SER A 153 -14.05 12.58 -14.37
CA SER A 153 -13.65 13.42 -13.23
C SER A 153 -12.13 13.48 -13.06
N ILE A 154 -11.42 12.39 -13.31
CA ILE A 154 -9.96 12.35 -13.21
C ILE A 154 -9.31 13.05 -14.41
N LYS A 155 -9.83 12.83 -15.62
CA LYS A 155 -9.38 13.53 -16.85
C LYS A 155 -9.50 15.04 -16.74
N GLN A 156 -10.55 15.54 -16.09
CA GLN A 156 -10.67 16.96 -15.80
C GLN A 156 -9.51 17.45 -14.91
N LYS A 157 -9.18 16.72 -13.84
CA LYS A 157 -8.03 17.06 -12.98
C LYS A 157 -6.70 17.04 -13.75
N VAL A 158 -6.51 16.05 -14.62
CA VAL A 158 -5.32 15.98 -15.50
C VAL A 158 -5.22 17.22 -16.38
N ALA A 159 -6.31 17.64 -17.02
CA ALA A 159 -6.33 18.85 -17.84
C ALA A 159 -6.04 20.13 -17.02
N GLU A 160 -6.53 20.20 -15.79
CA GLU A 160 -6.22 21.30 -14.86
C GLU A 160 -4.73 21.34 -14.46
N ILE A 161 -4.09 20.18 -14.30
CA ILE A 161 -2.65 20.07 -14.02
C ILE A 161 -1.83 20.44 -15.26
N ALA A 162 -2.22 19.96 -16.45
CA ALA A 162 -1.54 20.28 -17.71
C ALA A 162 -1.53 21.80 -17.97
N ALA A 163 -2.67 22.47 -17.75
CA ALA A 163 -2.77 23.92 -17.88
C ALA A 163 -1.91 24.71 -16.87
N GLN A 164 -1.55 24.11 -15.73
CA GLN A 164 -0.62 24.70 -14.76
C GLN A 164 0.85 24.52 -15.19
N LEU A 165 1.18 23.39 -15.81
CA LEU A 165 2.53 23.10 -16.32
C LEU A 165 2.92 23.96 -17.53
N GLU A 166 1.94 24.46 -18.29
CA GLU A 166 2.16 25.33 -19.46
C GLU A 166 2.37 26.82 -19.13
N GLN A 167 2.22 27.24 -17.87
CA GLN A 167 2.38 28.63 -17.40
C GLN A 167 3.80 28.91 -16.88
#